data_AF-A0A7R7ZLS2-F1
#
_entry.id   AF-A0A7R7ZLS2-F1
#
_cell.length_a   1.000
_cell.length_b   1.000
_cell.length_c   1.000
_cell.angle_alpha   90.00
_cell.angle_beta   90.00
_cell.angle_gamma   90.00
#
_symmetry.space_group_name_H-M   'P 1'
#
loop_
_entity.id
_entity.type
_entity.pdbx_description
1 polymer ?
#
loop_
_entity_poly.entity_id
_entity_poly.type
_entity_poly.pdbx_seq_one_letter_code
_entity_poly.pdbx_strand_id
1 'polypeptide(L)'
;MQGDMMEKLTVDDTVALATFSQMCAEQGLLQQRPGLKEGDVSDGINDKTTLLRFLQACKMNHTDALEQFQKATKFHTEKKAIPLYDLISVDDYEDTRKLVSRMNFENGITAPLDELINLV
;
A
#
# COMPACT_ATOMS: atom_id res chain seq x y z
N MET A 1 -4.18 -19.19 0.40
CA MET A 1 -4.49 -18.86 -1.01
C MET A 1 -3.61 -17.70 -1.41
N GLN A 2 -2.40 -17.98 -1.86
CA GLN A 2 -1.44 -17.00 -2.42
C GLN A 2 -1.09 -17.58 -3.79
N GLY A 3 -1.81 -17.17 -4.82
CA GLY A 3 -1.68 -17.79 -6.13
C GLY A 3 -2.81 -17.35 -7.02
N ASP A 4 -2.69 -16.13 -7.55
CA ASP A 4 -3.37 -15.77 -8.79
C ASP A 4 -2.78 -14.49 -9.41
N MET A 5 -2.31 -13.53 -8.60
CA MET A 5 -1.74 -12.25 -9.10
C MET A 5 -0.27 -12.34 -9.57
N MET A 6 0.37 -13.51 -9.46
CA MET A 6 1.67 -13.82 -10.10
C MET A 6 1.43 -14.44 -11.48
N GLU A 7 0.42 -13.96 -12.21
CA GLU A 7 0.13 -14.38 -13.56
C GLU A 7 1.23 -13.86 -14.50
N LYS A 8 2.25 -14.70 -14.67
CA LYS A 8 3.30 -14.67 -15.70
C LYS A 8 4.10 -13.37 -15.82
N LEU A 9 4.99 -13.15 -14.84
CA LEU A 9 6.17 -12.31 -15.05
C LEU A 9 6.98 -12.87 -16.22
N THR A 10 7.29 -12.04 -17.21
CA THR A 10 8.24 -12.40 -18.25
C THR A 10 9.66 -12.46 -17.66
N VAL A 11 10.60 -13.10 -18.40
CA VAL A 11 12.01 -13.09 -17.99
C VAL A 11 12.51 -11.65 -17.84
N ASP A 12 12.08 -10.76 -18.72
CA ASP A 12 12.42 -9.33 -18.71
C ASP A 12 11.87 -8.62 -17.47
N ASP A 13 10.64 -8.92 -17.05
CA ASP A 13 10.06 -8.34 -15.82
C ASP A 13 10.80 -8.79 -14.57
N THR A 14 11.29 -10.03 -14.56
CA THR A 14 12.03 -10.59 -13.43
C THR A 14 13.40 -9.91 -13.29
N VAL A 15 14.06 -9.63 -14.41
CA VAL A 15 15.32 -8.86 -14.45
C VAL A 15 15.07 -7.40 -14.05
N ALA A 16 14.02 -6.77 -14.59
CA ALA A 16 13.65 -5.40 -14.24
C ALA A 16 13.38 -5.24 -12.74
N LEU A 17 12.66 -6.18 -12.13
CA LEU A 17 12.37 -6.22 -10.71
C LEU A 17 13.64 -6.41 -9.86
N ALA A 18 14.57 -7.27 -10.30
CA ALA A 18 15.83 -7.47 -9.60
C ALA A 18 16.69 -6.20 -9.58
N THR A 19 16.82 -5.53 -10.73
CA THR A 19 17.52 -4.24 -10.85
C THR A 19 16.89 -3.18 -9.96
N PHE A 20 15.56 -3.05 -9.99
CA PHE A 20 14.85 -2.09 -9.16
C PHE A 20 15.03 -2.37 -7.66
N SER A 21 14.92 -3.64 -7.25
CA SER A 21 15.13 -4.05 -5.86
C SER A 21 16.53 -3.66 -5.37
N GLN A 22 17.55 -3.86 -6.21
CA GLN A 22 18.92 -3.47 -5.90
C GLN A 22 19.05 -1.94 -5.72
N MET A 23 18.46 -1.15 -6.62
CA MET A 23 18.44 0.32 -6.51
C MET A 23 17.76 0.79 -5.22
N CYS A 24 16.64 0.18 -4.84
CA CYS A 24 15.96 0.49 -3.59
C CYS A 24 16.81 0.11 -2.35
N ALA A 25 17.53 -1.02 -2.41
CA ALA A 25 18.41 -1.46 -1.34
C ALA A 25 19.59 -0.49 -1.13
N GLU A 26 20.21 -0.04 -2.21
CA GLU A 26 21.32 0.93 -2.20
C GLU A 26 20.91 2.28 -1.61
N GLN A 27 19.65 2.67 -1.80
CA GLN A 27 19.06 3.87 -1.20
C GLN A 27 18.56 3.66 0.25
N GLY A 28 18.74 2.46 0.82
CA GLY A 28 18.29 2.12 2.16
C GLY A 28 16.77 2.01 2.33
N LEU A 29 16.00 1.96 1.23
CA LEU A 29 14.54 2.04 1.25
C LEU A 29 13.86 0.70 1.60
N LEU A 30 14.62 -0.40 1.62
CA LEU A 30 14.08 -1.74 1.92
C LEU A 30 14.17 -2.12 3.39
N GLN A 31 14.68 -1.25 4.26
CA GLN A 31 14.74 -1.51 5.70
C GLN A 31 13.34 -1.55 6.31
N GLN A 32 13.17 -2.36 7.34
CA GLN A 32 11.93 -2.42 8.11
C GLN A 32 11.67 -1.06 8.76
N ARG A 33 10.47 -0.53 8.55
CA ARG A 33 10.10 0.80 9.06
C ARG A 33 9.81 0.75 10.56
N PRO A 34 10.12 1.83 11.30
CA PRO A 34 9.82 1.91 12.72
C PRO A 34 8.31 1.91 12.96
N GLY A 35 7.88 1.32 14.07
CA GLY A 35 6.47 1.27 14.49
C GLY A 35 5.84 -0.12 14.47
N LEU A 36 6.51 -1.12 13.87
CA LEU A 36 6.14 -2.52 14.03
C LEU A 36 6.59 -3.02 15.40
N LYS A 37 5.68 -3.65 16.14
CA LYS A 37 5.91 -4.31 17.43
C LYS A 37 6.40 -5.74 17.20
N GLU A 38 6.95 -6.34 18.26
CA GLU A 38 7.32 -7.75 18.24
C GLU A 38 6.06 -8.61 18.02
N GLY A 39 6.09 -9.44 16.97
CA GLY A 39 4.95 -10.26 16.55
C GLY A 39 4.10 -9.64 15.43
N ASP A 40 4.30 -8.36 15.09
CA ASP A 40 3.65 -7.77 13.93
C ASP A 40 4.19 -8.36 12.63
N VAL A 41 3.31 -8.53 11.64
CA VAL A 41 3.70 -8.95 10.29
C VAL A 41 4.41 -7.79 9.60
N SER A 42 5.36 -8.09 8.71
CA SER A 42 5.98 -7.07 7.85
C SER A 42 4.90 -6.24 7.15
N ASP A 43 5.10 -4.93 7.07
CA ASP A 43 4.15 -3.97 6.49
C ASP A 43 3.94 -4.14 4.96
N GLY A 44 4.66 -5.08 4.34
CA GLY A 44 4.54 -5.46 2.94
C GLY A 44 5.02 -4.41 1.95
N ILE A 45 5.50 -3.24 2.38
CA ILE A 45 5.82 -2.17 1.43
C ILE A 45 7.12 -2.44 0.66
N ASN A 46 8.03 -3.18 1.29
CA ASN A 46 9.33 -3.55 0.75
C ASN A 46 9.32 -4.95 0.13
N ASP A 47 8.16 -5.60 0.04
CA ASP A 47 8.04 -6.90 -0.59
C ASP A 47 8.15 -6.81 -2.12
N LYS A 48 8.51 -7.92 -2.76
CA LYS A 48 8.69 -7.99 -4.22
C LYS A 48 7.43 -7.63 -4.99
N THR A 49 6.25 -7.91 -4.42
CA THR A 49 4.97 -7.64 -5.07
C THR A 49 4.69 -6.14 -5.10
N THR A 50 4.96 -5.44 -4.02
CA THR A 50 4.82 -3.99 -3.91
C THR A 50 5.84 -3.27 -4.78
N LEU A 51 7.10 -3.72 -4.79
CA LEU A 51 8.11 -3.17 -5.70
C LEU A 51 7.71 -3.33 -7.18
N LEU A 52 7.11 -4.46 -7.53
CA LEU A 52 6.56 -4.68 -8.87
C LEU A 52 5.40 -3.73 -9.19
N ARG A 53 4.51 -3.45 -8.23
CA ARG A 53 3.41 -2.48 -8.44
C ARG A 53 3.94 -1.08 -8.77
N PHE A 54 5.00 -0.62 -8.10
CA PHE A 54 5.64 0.66 -8.42
C PHE A 54 6.22 0.67 -9.84
N LEU A 55 6.93 -0.40 -10.24
CA LEU A 55 7.43 -0.53 -11.60
C LEU A 55 6.30 -0.53 -12.64
N GLN A 56 5.25 -1.31 -12.43
CA GLN A 56 4.12 -1.40 -13.35
C GLN A 56 3.39 -0.06 -13.50
N ALA A 57 3.15 0.66 -12.39
CA ALA A 57 2.55 2.00 -12.42
C ALA A 57 3.40 3.01 -13.21
N CYS A 58 4.72 2.83 -13.21
CA CYS A 58 5.69 3.63 -13.94
C CYS A 58 6.08 3.03 -15.30
N LYS A 59 5.30 2.09 -15.86
CA LYS A 59 5.57 1.45 -17.16
C LYS A 59 6.98 0.84 -17.26
N MET A 60 7.42 0.22 -16.16
CA MET A 60 8.76 -0.36 -15.97
C MET A 60 9.93 0.64 -16.04
N ASN A 61 9.68 1.95 -15.89
CA ASN A 61 10.75 2.94 -15.74
C ASN A 61 11.29 2.93 -14.30
N HIS A 62 12.53 2.46 -14.12
CA HIS A 62 13.21 2.36 -12.83
C HIS A 62 13.37 3.70 -12.11
N THR A 63 13.66 4.78 -12.83
CA THR A 63 13.91 6.10 -12.23
C THR A 63 12.61 6.69 -11.67
N ASP A 64 11.55 6.67 -12.47
CA ASP A 64 10.24 7.18 -12.05
C ASP A 64 9.67 6.33 -10.90
N ALA A 65 9.84 5.01 -10.97
CA ALA A 65 9.43 4.09 -9.91
C ALA A 65 10.20 4.36 -8.61
N LEU A 66 11.51 4.65 -8.69
CA LEU A 66 12.32 4.98 -7.53
C LEU A 66 11.86 6.29 -6.90
N GLU A 67 11.61 7.32 -7.69
CA GLU A 67 11.11 8.61 -7.20
C GLU A 67 9.74 8.45 -6.51
N GLN A 68 8.82 7.69 -7.11
CA GLN A 68 7.51 7.39 -6.52
C GLN A 68 7.66 6.61 -5.21
N PHE A 69 8.52 5.60 -5.17
CA PHE A 69 8.75 4.80 -3.96
C PHE A 69 9.38 5.62 -2.83
N GLN A 70 10.30 6.53 -3.14
CA GLN A 70 10.87 7.48 -2.18
C GLN A 70 9.80 8.41 -1.60
N LYS A 71 8.94 8.98 -2.45
CA LYS A 71 7.83 9.84 -2.01
C LYS A 71 6.87 9.08 -1.10
N ALA A 72 6.49 7.86 -1.48
CA ALA A 72 5.62 7.01 -0.66
C ALA A 72 6.27 6.67 0.70
N THR A 73 7.55 6.29 0.70
CA THR A 73 8.29 5.96 1.93
C THR A 73 8.38 7.16 2.88
N LYS A 74 8.67 8.35 2.33
CA LYS A 74 8.69 9.60 3.09
C LYS A 74 7.32 9.93 3.68
N PHE A 75 6.26 9.85 2.87
CA PHE A 75 4.89 10.09 3.32
C PHE A 75 4.48 9.17 4.49
N HIS A 76 4.72 7.87 4.35
CA HIS A 76 4.42 6.90 5.41
C HIS A 76 5.15 7.23 6.73
N THR A 77 6.41 7.64 6.64
CA THR A 77 7.22 8.00 7.80
C THR A 77 6.68 9.29 8.46
N GLU A 78 6.45 10.33 7.67
CA GLU A 78 5.95 11.63 8.14
C GLU A 78 4.56 11.53 8.78
N LYS A 79 3.69 10.71 8.19
CA LYS A 79 2.33 10.50 8.69
C LYS A 79 2.24 9.44 9.79
N LYS A 80 3.36 8.82 10.17
CA LYS A 80 3.39 7.72 11.13
C LYS A 80 2.33 6.67 10.79
N ALA A 81 2.28 6.28 9.51
CA ALA A 81 1.19 5.48 8.96
C ALA A 81 1.00 4.14 9.69
N ILE A 82 2.08 3.52 10.18
CA ILE A 82 2.00 2.27 10.96
C ILE A 82 1.43 2.54 12.37
N PRO A 83 2.02 3.42 13.21
CA PRO A 83 1.43 3.77 14.51
C PRO A 83 -0.01 4.30 14.46
N LEU A 84 -0.43 4.88 13.33
CA LEU A 84 -1.78 5.40 13.18
C LEU A 84 -2.84 4.31 13.38
N TYR A 85 -2.58 3.07 12.93
CA TYR A 85 -3.53 1.97 13.09
C TYR A 85 -3.81 1.62 14.55
N ASP A 86 -2.83 1.79 15.45
CA ASP A 86 -3.02 1.59 16.89
C ASP A 86 -3.96 2.63 17.52
N LEU A 87 -4.11 3.81 16.89
CA LEU A 87 -4.94 4.90 17.39
C LEU A 87 -6.39 4.79 16.92
N ILE A 88 -6.69 3.91 15.96
CA ILE A 88 -8.04 3.76 15.42
C ILE A 88 -8.85 2.91 16.40
N SER A 89 -9.84 3.53 17.04
CA SER A 89 -10.83 2.83 17.85
C SER A 89 -11.78 2.05 16.95
N VAL A 90 -11.84 0.73 17.14
CA VAL A 90 -12.78 -0.14 16.42
C VAL A 90 -14.23 0.22 16.79
N ASP A 91 -14.48 0.57 18.05
CA ASP A 91 -15.83 0.94 18.52
C ASP A 91 -16.29 2.24 17.84
N ASP A 92 -15.42 3.26 17.77
CA ASP A 92 -15.74 4.53 17.10
C ASP A 92 -15.97 4.31 15.60
N TYR A 93 -15.17 3.43 14.98
CA TYR A 93 -15.35 3.05 13.58
C TYR A 93 -16.71 2.37 13.35
N GLU A 94 -17.08 1.39 14.17
CA GLU A 94 -18.35 0.67 14.03
C GLU A 94 -19.57 1.55 14.31
N ASP A 95 -19.47 2.48 15.26
CA ASP A 95 -20.54 3.44 15.54
C ASP A 95 -20.70 4.48 14.42
N THR A 96 -19.59 4.97 13.86
CA THR A 96 -19.62 5.90 12.73
C THR A 96 -20.13 5.24 11.46
N ARG A 97 -19.77 3.97 11.22
CA ARG A 97 -20.22 3.21 10.03
C ARG A 97 -21.73 3.09 9.96
N LYS A 98 -22.42 2.93 11.09
CA LYS A 98 -23.90 2.92 11.16
C LYS A 98 -24.52 4.24 10.69
N LEU A 99 -23.84 5.37 10.93
CA LEU A 99 -24.28 6.69 10.48
C LEU A 99 -24.12 6.85 8.97
N VAL A 100 -23.03 6.36 8.38
CA VAL A 100 -22.83 6.38 6.92
C VAL A 100 -23.91 5.55 6.22
N SER A 101 -24.25 4.37 6.76
CA SER A 101 -25.39 3.60 6.25
C SER A 101 -26.69 4.40 6.32
N ARG A 102 -26.96 5.12 7.42
CA ARG A 102 -28.14 6.00 7.56
C ARG A 102 -28.14 7.19 6.58
N MET A 103 -27.00 7.85 6.37
CA MET A 103 -26.90 8.97 5.42
C MET A 103 -27.17 8.54 3.98
N ASN A 104 -26.84 7.30 3.61
CA ASN A 104 -27.15 6.73 2.30
C ASN A 104 -28.66 6.43 2.12
N PHE A 105 -29.38 6.12 3.21
CA PHE A 105 -30.84 5.94 3.17
C PHE A 105 -31.61 7.26 3.13
N GLU A 106 -31.13 8.31 3.81
CA GLU A 106 -31.85 9.61 3.88
C GLU A 106 -31.65 10.48 2.63
N ASN A 107 -30.53 10.35 1.91
CA ASN A 107 -30.24 11.17 0.72
C ASN A 107 -30.53 10.48 -0.62
N GLY A 108 -31.00 9.22 -0.63
CA GLY A 108 -31.26 8.48 -1.88
C GLY A 108 -30.02 8.25 -2.75
N ILE A 109 -28.82 8.51 -2.23
CA ILE A 109 -27.55 8.22 -2.91
C ILE A 109 -27.24 6.75 -2.66
N THR A 110 -27.72 5.90 -3.56
CA THR A 110 -27.32 4.49 -3.65
C THR A 110 -25.98 4.39 -4.37
N ALA A 111 -24.93 5.05 -3.87
CA ALA A 111 -23.58 4.71 -4.29
C ALA A 111 -23.18 3.47 -3.49
N PRO A 112 -22.96 2.32 -4.15
CA PRO A 112 -22.64 1.11 -3.43
C PRO A 112 -21.25 1.31 -2.78
N LEU A 113 -21.11 0.82 -1.54
CA LEU A 113 -19.95 1.10 -0.64
C LEU A 113 -18.58 0.84 -1.29
N ASP A 114 -18.56 0.02 -2.33
CA ASP A 114 -17.48 -0.33 -3.24
C ASP A 114 -16.89 0.86 -4.03
N GLU A 115 -17.63 1.95 -4.28
CA GLU A 115 -17.08 3.14 -4.94
C GLU A 115 -16.34 4.09 -3.98
N LEU A 116 -16.70 4.09 -2.69
CA LEU A 116 -16.09 4.99 -1.70
C LEU A 116 -14.74 4.49 -1.17
N ILE A 117 -14.42 3.22 -1.35
CA ILE A 117 -13.15 2.61 -0.91
C ILE A 117 -11.97 3.01 -1.81
N ASN A 118 -12.21 3.49 -3.04
CA ASN A 118 -11.17 3.86 -4.00
C ASN A 118 -10.66 5.32 -3.87
N LEU A 119 -10.97 6.02 -2.79
CA LEU A 119 -10.53 7.41 -2.55
C LEU A 119 -9.34 7.53 -1.57
N VAL A 120 -8.58 6.46 -1.36
CA VAL A 120 -7.32 6.47 -0.60
C VAL A 120 -6.22 5.80 -1.41
#